data_AF-A0A3D0LUJ6-F1
#
_entry.id   AF-A0A3D0LUJ6-F1
#
_cell.length_a   1.000
_cell.length_b   1.000
_cell.length_c   1.000
_cell.angle_alpha   90.00
_cell.angle_beta   90.00
_cell.angle_gamma   90.00
#
_symmetry.space_group_name_H-M   'P 1'
#
loop_
_entity.id
_entity.type
_entity.pdbx_description
1 polymer ?
#
loop_
_entity_poly.entity_id
_entity_poly.type
_entity_poly.pdbx_seq_one_letter_code
_entity_poly.pdbx_strand_id
1 'polypeptide(L)' 'MAKHYTGLIEHYRDRLPVGGDTPVISLGEGNTPLIELRRLPRILKKDVRILVKFEGLNPTGSFKDRGMTM' A
#
# COMPACT_ATOMS: atom_id res chain seq x y z
N MET A 1 13.94 -14.13 -9.58
CA MET A 1 14.15 -12.84 -8.90
C MET A 1 12.78 -12.24 -8.58
N ALA A 2 12.59 -11.62 -7.41
CA ALA A 2 11.33 -10.92 -7.13
C ALA A 2 11.21 -9.72 -8.09
N LYS A 3 10.05 -9.55 -8.73
CA LYS A 3 9.78 -8.42 -9.62
C LYS A 3 9.89 -7.12 -8.81
N HIS A 4 10.69 -6.17 -9.29
CA HIS A 4 10.81 -4.85 -8.67
C HIS A 4 9.42 -4.18 -8.64
N TYR A 5 9.03 -3.59 -7.51
CA TYR A 5 7.76 -2.89 -7.38
C TYR A 5 7.86 -1.51 -8.04
N THR A 6 6.95 -1.18 -8.96
CA THR A 6 7.03 0.04 -9.80
C THR A 6 5.91 1.05 -9.51
N GLY A 7 5.08 0.81 -8.50
CA GLY A 7 3.94 1.67 -8.16
C GLY A 7 2.60 0.95 -8.28
N LEU A 8 1.55 1.63 -7.81
CA LEU A 8 0.22 1.06 -7.69
C LEU A 8 -0.41 0.76 -9.05
N ILE A 9 -0.31 1.70 -10.00
CA ILE A 9 -0.98 1.59 -11.30
C ILE A 9 -0.45 0.40 -12.09
N GLU A 10 0.87 0.26 -12.24
CA GLU A 10 1.44 -0.88 -12.97
C GLU A 10 1.18 -2.23 -12.31
N HIS A 11 1.07 -2.25 -10.97
CA HIS A 11 0.81 -3.49 -10.25
C HIS A 11 -0.65 -3.95 -10.37
N TYR A 12 -1.61 -3.02 -10.41
CA TYR A 12 -3.05 -3.28 -10.42
C TYR A 12 -3.76 -2.81 -11.69
N ARG A 13 -3.01 -2.64 -12.79
CA ARG A 13 -3.51 -2.07 -14.07
C ARG A 13 -4.76 -2.79 -14.58
N ASP A 14 -4.84 -4.10 -14.38
CA ASP A 14 -5.96 -4.96 -14.75
C ASP A 14 -7.27 -4.69 -13.98
N ARG A 15 -7.19 -3.94 -12.88
CA ARG A 15 -8.31 -3.61 -11.98
C ARG A 15 -8.63 -2.12 -11.92
N LEU A 16 -7.89 -1.30 -12.66
CA LEU A 16 -8.02 0.16 -12.65
C LEU A 16 -8.55 0.64 -14.01
N PRO A 17 -9.29 1.76 -14.04
CA PRO A 17 -9.79 2.35 -15.29
C PRO A 17 -8.68 3.11 -16.04
N VAL A 18 -7.58 2.43 -16.39
CA VAL A 18 -6.42 3.00 -17.09
C VAL A 18 -6.20 2.26 -18.42
N GLY A 19 -6.05 3.02 -19.50
CA GLY A 19 -5.75 2.50 -20.83
C GLY A 19 -4.27 2.17 -21.02
N GLY A 20 -3.93 1.54 -22.16
CA GLY A 20 -2.53 1.25 -22.51
C GLY A 20 -1.70 2.50 -22.84
N ASP A 21 -2.38 3.58 -23.22
CA ASP A 21 -1.84 4.90 -23.54
C ASP A 21 -1.89 5.87 -22.34
N THR A 22 -2.47 5.47 -21.20
CA THR A 22 -2.50 6.29 -19.99
C THR A 22 -1.06 6.45 -19.45
N PRO A 23 -0.51 7.67 -19.42
CA PRO A 23 0.82 7.90 -18.87
C PRO A 23 0.84 7.59 -17.38
N VAL A 24 1.83 6.82 -16.93
CA VAL A 24 1.97 6.46 -15.51
C VAL A 24 3.02 7.33 -14.82
N ILE A 25 2.58 8.07 -13.81
CA ILE A 25 3.37 8.92 -12.92
C ILE A 25 3.27 8.32 -11.52
N SER A 26 4.33 7.64 -11.12
CA SER A 26 4.43 6.90 -9.86
C SER A 26 5.60 7.43 -9.05
N LEU A 27 5.42 7.48 -7.72
CA LEU A 27 6.50 7.69 -6.77
C LEU A 27 6.84 6.39 -6.02
N GLY A 28 6.36 5.25 -6.51
CA GLY A 28 6.47 3.96 -5.84
C GLY A 28 5.48 3.78 -4.70
N GLU A 29 4.35 4.49 -4.73
CA GLU A 29 3.28 4.39 -3.74
C GLU A 29 2.61 3.01 -3.70
N GLY A 30 2.03 2.68 -2.56
CA GLY A 30 1.49 1.35 -2.29
C GLY A 30 2.55 0.38 -1.78
N ASN A 31 2.25 -0.92 -1.87
CA ASN A 31 3.03 -2.02 -1.29
C ASN A 31 3.53 -1.79 0.16
N THR A 32 2.80 -0.99 0.93
CA THR A 32 3.12 -0.66 2.32
C THR A 32 3.01 -1.91 3.21
N PRO A 33 3.82 -2.03 4.27
CA PRO A 33 3.80 -3.19 5.16
C PRO A 33 2.44 -3.43 5.82
N LEU A 34 2.10 -4.71 6.02
CA LEU A 34 1.04 -5.14 6.91
C LEU A 34 1.68 -5.70 8.18
N ILE A 35 1.66 -4.92 9.25
CA ILE A 35 2.45 -5.18 10.47
C ILE A 35 1.54 -5.79 11.54
N GLU A 36 1.88 -6.98 12.02
CA GLU A 36 1.18 -7.60 13.15
C GLU A 36 1.61 -6.97 14.49
N LEU A 37 0.65 -6.42 15.22
CA LEU A 37 0.88 -5.83 16.55
C LEU A 37 0.86 -6.91 17.62
N ARG A 38 1.98 -7.59 17.85
CA ARG A 38 2.04 -8.71 18.82
C ARG A 38 1.80 -8.31 20.28
N ARG A 39 2.05 -7.05 20.67
CA ARG A 39 1.91 -6.57 22.05
C ARG A 39 0.50 -6.04 22.36
N LEU A 40 -0.16 -5.40 21.40
CA LEU A 40 -1.41 -4.68 21.64
C LEU A 40 -2.59 -5.59 22.07
N PRO A 41 -2.84 -6.77 21.46
CA PRO A 41 -3.88 -7.68 21.92
C PRO A 41 -3.72 -8.09 23.39
N ARG A 42 -2.47 -8.29 23.84
CA ARG A 42 -2.16 -8.63 25.25
C ARG A 42 -2.49 -7.47 26.20
N ILE A 43 -2.15 -6.24 25.82
CA ILE A 43 -2.47 -5.03 26.61
C ILE A 43 -3.99 -4.86 26.72
N LEU A 44 -4.72 -5.10 25.62
CA LEU A 44 -6.18 -4.98 25.56
C LEU A 44 -6.93 -6.18 26.18
N LYS A 45 -6.22 -7.25 26.57
CA LYS A 45 -6.80 -8.53 27.02
C LYS A 45 -7.84 -9.08 26.03
N LYS A 46 -7.54 -9.03 24.74
CA LYS A 46 -8.38 -9.54 23.66
C LYS A 46 -7.68 -10.68 22.94
N ASP A 47 -8.42 -11.76 22.67
CA ASP A 47 -7.96 -12.86 21.83
C ASP A 47 -8.26 -12.55 20.35
N VAL A 48 -7.50 -11.61 19.79
CA VAL A 48 -7.63 -11.17 18.40
C VAL A 48 -6.26 -10.89 17.80
N ARG A 49 -6.13 -11.05 16.48
CA ARG A 49 -4.97 -10.60 15.72
C ARG A 49 -5.22 -9.18 15.22
N ILE A 50 -4.34 -8.25 15.58
CA ILE A 50 -4.41 -6.86 15.12
C ILE A 50 -3.28 -6.64 14.11
N LEU A 51 -3.64 -6.24 12.90
CA LEU A 51 -2.69 -5.87 11.85
C LEU A 51 -2.87 -4.40 11.49
N VAL A 52 -1.76 -3.70 11.30
CA VAL A 52 -1.74 -2.31 10.83
C VAL A 52 -1.25 -2.29 9.40
N LYS A 53 -2.08 -1.76 8.51
CA LYS A 53 -1.66 -1.39 7.17
C LYS A 53 -0.94 -0.04 7.26
N PHE A 54 0.39 -0.05 7.22
CA PHE A 54 1.17 1.14 7.61
C PHE A 54 1.34 2.12 6.44
N GLU A 55 0.27 2.85 6.15
CA GLU A 55 0.16 3.80 5.03
C GLU A 55 1.06 5.05 5.14
N GLY A 56 1.66 5.29 6.30
CA GLY A 56 2.61 6.39 6.50
C GLY A 56 3.93 6.22 5.76
N LEU A 57 4.20 5.03 5.19
CA LEU A 57 5.39 4.76 4.37
C LEU A 57 5.17 4.99 2.86
N ASN A 58 4.01 5.51 2.47
CA ASN A 58 3.86 6.05 1.12
C ASN A 58 4.74 7.32 0.95
N PRO A 59 5.09 7.71 -0.29
CA PRO A 59 6.03 8.79 -0.59
C PRO A 59 5.77 10.13 0.11
N THR A 60 4.51 10.57 0.24
CA THR A 60 4.13 11.83 0.90
C THR A 60 3.69 11.65 2.37
N GLY A 61 3.80 10.43 2.89
CA GLY A 61 3.45 10.11 4.28
C GLY A 61 1.97 9.85 4.52
N SER A 62 1.15 9.65 3.47
CA SER A 62 -0.26 9.28 3.64
C SER A 62 -0.78 8.36 2.55
N PHE A 63 -1.93 7.72 2.81
CA PHE A 63 -2.62 6.88 1.84
C PHE A 63 -3.10 7.65 0.58
N LYS A 64 -3.10 8.99 0.61
CA LYS A 64 -3.60 9.81 -0.49
C LYS A 64 -2.78 9.60 -1.77
N ASP A 65 -1.52 9.22 -1.67
CA ASP A 65 -0.68 8.94 -2.83
C ASP A 65 -1.30 7.90 -3.76
N ARG A 66 -2.03 6.92 -3.20
CA ARG A 66 -2.75 5.90 -3.98
C ARG A 66 -3.77 6.47 -4.96
N GLY A 67 -4.38 7.60 -4.61
CA GLY A 67 -5.35 8.30 -5.46
C GLY A 67 -4.76 9.50 -6.21
N MET A 68 -3.54 9.92 -5.86
CA MET A 68 -2.86 11.05 -6.51
C MET A 68 -1.93 10.61 -7.65
N THR A 69 -1.48 9.35 -7.67
CA THR A 69 -0.81 8.77 -8.85
C THR A 69 -1.76 8.75 -10.04
N MET A 70 -1.21 9.02 -11.23
CA MET A 70 -1.94 9.07 -12.51
C MET A 70 -1.31 8.15 -13.53
#